data_AF-A0A915XT81-F1
#
_entry.id   AF-A0A915XT81-F1
#
_cell.length_a   1.000
_cell.length_b   1.000
_cell.length_c   1.000
_cell.angle_alpha   90.00
_cell.angle_beta   90.00
_cell.angle_gamma   90.00
#
_symmetry.space_group_name_H-M   'P 1'
#
loop_
_entity.id
_entity.type
_entity.pdbx_description
1 polymer ?
#
loop_
_entity_poly.entity_id
_entity_poly.type
_entity_poly.pdbx_seq_one_letter_code
_entity_poly.pdbx_strand_id
1 'polypeptide(L)'
;MKGRLLIGLLVLLPFVLGAAPAKKSKVVHPEVDTEEACDVCHREVTPELVDAWYKSRHGLMNVKCFVCHGTIGPEFMRRAPVSRCVGCHNDKVESLSNPFFKGKDCFSCHAGHELNPHKIGGGQ
;
A
#
# COMPACT_ATOMS: atom_id res chain seq x y z
N MET A 1 30.16 -63.18 27.98
CA MET A 1 30.49 -62.81 26.59
C MET A 1 30.45 -61.28 26.48
N LYS A 2 31.57 -60.66 26.10
CA LYS A 2 31.72 -59.43 25.27
C LYS A 2 30.68 -58.31 25.55
N GLY A 3 30.98 -57.19 26.21
CA GLY A 3 32.03 -56.22 25.87
C GLY A 3 31.52 -55.19 24.85
N ARG A 4 31.09 -54.00 25.31
CA ARG A 4 30.91 -52.71 24.59
C ARG A 4 30.89 -51.63 25.67
N LEU A 5 31.95 -50.86 26.00
CA LEU A 5 32.80 -49.92 25.26
C LEU A 5 32.07 -48.69 24.69
N LEU A 6 32.59 -47.51 25.08
CA LEU A 6 32.56 -46.16 24.48
C LEU A 6 31.45 -45.21 24.99
N ILE A 7 31.75 -44.27 25.89
CA ILE A 7 32.44 -42.97 25.69
C ILE A 7 31.65 -42.04 24.77
N GLY A 8 31.24 -40.88 25.31
CA GLY A 8 30.94 -39.69 24.52
C GLY A 8 29.66 -38.96 24.91
N LEU A 9 29.62 -38.35 26.10
CA LEU A 9 28.65 -37.28 26.38
C LEU A 9 29.09 -36.06 25.54
N LEU A 10 28.46 -35.94 24.37
CA LEU A 10 28.78 -34.99 23.33
C LEU A 10 28.22 -33.61 23.67
N VAL A 11 29.14 -32.71 24.05
CA VAL A 11 29.17 -31.26 23.83
C VAL A 11 27.86 -30.48 24.03
N LEU A 12 27.80 -29.77 25.16
CA LEU A 12 27.02 -28.54 25.34
C LEU A 12 27.55 -27.44 24.41
N LEU A 13 26.75 -27.01 23.44
CA LEU A 13 26.97 -25.78 22.69
C LEU A 13 25.67 -24.95 22.76
N PRO A 14 25.64 -23.82 23.47
CA PRO A 14 24.50 -22.92 23.39
C PRO A 14 24.52 -22.30 21.99
N PHE A 15 23.58 -22.74 21.15
CA PHE A 15 23.33 -22.18 19.84
C PHE A 15 22.75 -20.77 20.04
N VAL A 16 23.63 -19.79 20.29
CA VAL A 16 23.25 -18.37 20.30
C VAL A 16 23.00 -17.99 18.84
N LEU A 17 21.77 -18.23 18.40
CA LEU A 17 21.28 -17.82 17.10
C LEU A 17 21.15 -16.30 17.12
N GLY A 18 22.25 -15.60 16.78
CA GLY A 18 22.21 -14.17 16.50
C GLY A 18 21.28 -13.92 15.32
N ALA A 19 20.07 -13.42 15.59
CA ALA A 19 19.16 -12.98 14.56
C ALA A 19 19.80 -11.80 13.81
N ALA A 20 20.30 -12.06 12.60
CA ALA A 20 20.75 -10.99 11.73
C ALA A 20 19.58 -10.04 11.42
N PRO A 21 19.80 -8.71 11.40
CA PRO A 21 18.74 -7.77 11.08
C PRO A 21 18.27 -8.02 9.64
N ALA A 22 16.98 -8.34 9.48
CA ALA A 22 16.37 -8.50 8.17
C ALA A 22 16.55 -7.20 7.38
N LYS A 23 17.32 -7.24 6.27
CA LYS A 23 17.35 -6.15 5.31
C LYS A 23 15.92 -5.90 4.86
N LYS A 24 15.38 -4.71 5.15
CA LYS A 24 14.06 -4.30 4.65
C LYS A 24 14.11 -4.38 3.13
N SER A 25 13.46 -5.39 2.56
CA SER A 25 13.30 -5.53 1.13
C SER A 25 12.64 -4.24 0.61
N LYS A 26 13.32 -3.54 -0.29
CA LYS A 26 12.69 -2.47 -1.05
C LYS A 26 11.60 -3.16 -1.86
N VAL A 27 10.34 -2.85 -1.58
CA VAL A 27 9.21 -3.36 -2.38
C VAL A 27 9.35 -2.71 -3.75
N VAL A 28 9.94 -3.45 -4.69
CA VAL A 28 10.11 -3.06 -6.08
C VAL A 28 8.96 -3.69 -6.84
N HIS A 29 8.23 -2.88 -7.61
CA HIS A 29 7.22 -3.40 -8.55
C HIS A 29 7.95 -4.28 -9.58
N PRO A 30 7.45 -5.49 -9.90
CA PRO A 30 8.08 -6.32 -10.92
C PRO A 30 8.13 -5.57 -12.26
N GLU A 31 9.06 -5.98 -13.13
CA GLU A 31 9.04 -5.54 -14.52
C GLU A 31 7.74 -6.07 -15.14
N VAL A 32 6.95 -5.16 -15.72
CA VAL A 32 5.66 -5.44 -16.34
C VAL A 32 5.57 -4.69 -17.65
N ASP A 33 4.63 -5.08 -18.50
CA ASP A 33 4.28 -4.27 -19.66
C ASP A 33 3.71 -2.92 -19.19
N THR A 34 4.38 -1.83 -19.57
CA THR A 34 3.97 -0.47 -19.20
C THR A 34 2.66 -0.03 -19.83
N GLU A 35 2.18 -0.72 -20.86
CA GLU A 35 0.90 -0.48 -21.51
C GLU A 35 -0.27 -1.23 -20.84
N GLU A 36 0.02 -2.21 -19.98
CA GLU A 36 -0.99 -2.99 -19.29
C GLU A 36 -1.70 -2.17 -18.20
N ALA A 37 -3.02 -2.33 -18.11
CA ALA A 37 -3.79 -1.64 -17.08
C ALA A 37 -3.45 -2.19 -15.69
N CYS A 38 -3.27 -1.30 -14.71
CA CYS A 38 -2.85 -1.67 -13.36
C CYS A 38 -3.77 -2.73 -12.72
N ASP A 39 -5.07 -2.68 -13.00
CA ASP A 39 -6.05 -3.59 -12.42
C ASP A 39 -6.04 -5.00 -13.01
N VAL A 40 -5.29 -5.26 -14.09
CA VAL A 40 -5.12 -6.63 -14.61
C VAL A 40 -4.45 -7.52 -13.56
N CYS A 41 -3.30 -7.09 -13.03
CA CYS A 41 -2.59 -7.82 -11.98
C CYS A 41 -3.14 -7.49 -10.58
N HIS A 42 -3.50 -6.23 -10.32
CA HIS A 42 -3.88 -5.81 -8.96
C HIS A 42 -5.22 -6.37 -8.48
N ARG A 43 -6.08 -6.87 -9.39
CA ARG A 43 -7.27 -7.66 -8.99
C ARG A 43 -6.90 -8.96 -8.28
N GLU A 44 -5.73 -9.53 -8.58
CA GLU A 44 -5.26 -10.76 -7.95
C GLU A 44 -4.35 -10.47 -6.75
N VAL A 45 -3.50 -9.45 -6.87
CA VAL A 45 -2.50 -9.11 -5.83
C VAL A 45 -3.10 -8.29 -4.68
N THR A 46 -4.06 -7.41 -4.98
CA THR A 46 -4.72 -6.53 -4.01
C THR A 46 -6.23 -6.39 -4.28
N PRO A 47 -6.99 -7.51 -4.30
CA PRO A 47 -8.39 -7.52 -4.71
C PRO A 47 -9.26 -6.52 -3.94
N GLU A 48 -9.00 -6.35 -2.64
CA GLU A 48 -9.79 -5.49 -1.75
C GLU A 48 -9.62 -4.01 -2.08
N LEU A 49 -8.41 -3.60 -2.47
CA LEU A 49 -8.15 -2.21 -2.87
C LEU A 49 -8.78 -1.89 -4.22
N VAL A 50 -8.71 -2.85 -5.15
CA VAL A 50 -9.34 -2.70 -6.45
C VAL A 50 -10.87 -2.67 -6.31
N ASP A 51 -11.45 -3.55 -5.51
CA ASP A 51 -12.88 -3.59 -5.24
C ASP A 51 -13.37 -2.30 -4.56
N ALA A 52 -12.65 -1.82 -3.53
CA ALA A 52 -12.94 -0.54 -2.90
C ALA A 52 -12.93 0.62 -3.91
N TRP A 53 -11.96 0.64 -4.82
CA TRP A 53 -11.89 1.64 -5.89
C TRP A 53 -13.08 1.58 -6.84
N TYR A 54 -13.40 0.41 -7.39
CA TYR A 54 -14.50 0.28 -8.35
C TYR A 54 -15.88 0.54 -7.73
N LYS A 55 -16.02 0.38 -6.41
CA LYS A 55 -17.22 0.77 -5.66
C LYS A 55 -17.25 2.26 -5.29
N SER A 56 -16.12 2.97 -5.38
CA SER A 56 -16.04 4.40 -5.10
C SER A 56 -16.66 5.25 -6.21
N ARG A 57 -16.91 6.53 -5.91
CA ARG A 57 -17.39 7.48 -6.93
C ARG A 57 -16.39 7.66 -8.08
N HIS A 58 -15.08 7.64 -7.80
CA HIS A 58 -14.08 7.78 -8.85
C HIS A 58 -14.04 6.54 -9.77
N GLY A 59 -14.12 5.34 -9.19
CA GLY A 59 -14.19 4.10 -9.97
C GLY A 59 -15.46 4.03 -10.84
N LEU A 60 -16.62 4.41 -10.29
CA LEU A 60 -17.88 4.49 -11.03
C LEU A 60 -17.84 5.52 -12.18
N MET A 61 -17.01 6.56 -12.06
CA MET A 61 -16.78 7.56 -13.10
C MET A 61 -15.60 7.21 -14.02
N ASN A 62 -15.09 5.97 -13.96
CA ASN A 62 -13.99 5.47 -14.78
C ASN A 62 -12.65 6.20 -14.64
N VAL A 63 -12.41 6.88 -13.51
CA VAL A 63 -11.08 7.43 -13.21
C VAL A 63 -10.11 6.26 -13.05
N LYS A 64 -8.99 6.30 -13.79
CA LYS A 64 -8.00 5.22 -13.82
C LYS A 64 -6.95 5.40 -12.73
N CYS A 65 -6.37 4.31 -12.25
CA CYS A 65 -5.41 4.29 -11.14
C CYS A 65 -4.26 5.28 -11.35
N PHE A 66 -3.73 5.35 -12.59
CA PHE A 66 -2.62 6.22 -12.95
C PHE A 66 -2.92 7.71 -12.82
N VAL A 67 -4.20 8.12 -12.79
CA VAL A 67 -4.57 9.54 -12.62
C VAL A 67 -4.04 10.08 -11.29
N CYS A 68 -4.07 9.25 -10.25
CA CYS A 68 -3.55 9.59 -8.93
C CYS A 68 -2.14 9.03 -8.71
N HIS A 69 -1.88 7.82 -9.18
CA HIS A 69 -0.64 7.11 -8.89
C HIS A 69 0.48 7.36 -9.91
N GLY A 70 0.19 7.93 -11.09
CA GLY A 70 1.13 7.95 -12.21
C GLY A 70 1.13 6.64 -13.00
N THR A 71 1.70 6.67 -14.20
CA THR A 71 1.93 5.47 -15.01
C THR A 71 3.06 4.63 -14.43
N ILE A 72 3.22 3.40 -14.89
CA ILE A 72 4.38 2.57 -14.57
C ILE A 72 5.65 3.33 -15.02
N GLY A 73 6.65 3.42 -14.15
CA GLY A 73 7.89 4.15 -14.40
C GLY A 73 8.23 5.19 -13.33
N PRO A 74 9.09 6.18 -13.65
CA PRO A 74 9.62 7.15 -12.68
C PRO A 74 8.56 8.01 -11.99
N GLU A 75 7.42 8.23 -12.65
CA GLU A 75 6.32 9.08 -12.15
C GLU A 75 5.39 8.34 -11.18
N PHE A 76 5.57 7.03 -11.01
CA PHE A 76 4.73 6.22 -10.15
C PHE A 76 4.92 6.58 -8.67
N MET A 77 3.81 6.80 -7.98
CA MET A 77 3.75 7.05 -6.56
C MET A 77 2.75 6.10 -5.90
N ARG A 78 3.26 5.22 -5.04
CA ARG A 78 2.43 4.28 -4.27
C ARG A 78 1.35 4.99 -3.45
N ARG A 79 1.64 6.17 -2.91
CA ARG A 79 0.65 7.05 -2.28
C ARG A 79 0.55 8.33 -3.11
N ALA A 80 -0.61 8.58 -3.67
CA ALA A 80 -0.87 9.78 -4.45
C ALA A 80 -0.72 11.03 -3.57
N PRO A 81 -0.01 12.08 -4.03
CA PRO A 81 0.04 13.36 -3.34
C PRO A 81 -1.24 14.18 -3.60
N VAL A 82 -1.54 15.12 -2.70
CA VAL A 82 -2.69 16.03 -2.82
C VAL A 82 -2.69 16.82 -4.14
N SER A 83 -1.52 17.07 -4.73
CA SER A 83 -1.40 17.76 -6.02
C SER A 83 -2.11 17.03 -7.17
N ARG A 84 -2.34 15.72 -7.08
CA ARG A 84 -3.11 14.96 -8.09
C ARG A 84 -4.61 15.25 -8.03
N CYS A 85 -5.10 15.80 -6.91
CA CYS A 85 -6.51 16.12 -6.71
C CYS A 85 -6.90 17.48 -7.32
N VAL A 86 -5.95 18.41 -7.44
CA VAL A 86 -6.24 19.82 -7.76
C VAL A 86 -6.93 20.02 -9.10
N GLY A 87 -6.60 19.19 -10.10
CA GLY A 87 -7.17 19.31 -11.45
C GLY A 87 -8.69 19.10 -11.51
N CYS A 88 -9.26 18.38 -10.54
CA CYS A 88 -10.72 18.16 -10.45
C CYS A 88 -11.34 18.78 -9.19
N HIS A 89 -10.55 18.99 -8.13
CA HIS A 89 -11.02 19.38 -6.80
C HIS A 89 -10.30 20.62 -6.24
N ASN A 90 -10.08 21.63 -7.07
CA ASN A 90 -9.34 22.85 -6.72
C ASN A 90 -9.79 23.45 -5.37
N ASP A 91 -11.07 23.78 -5.22
CA ASP A 91 -11.59 24.42 -4.01
C ASP A 91 -11.43 23.55 -2.75
N LYS A 92 -11.47 22.21 -2.92
CA LYS A 92 -11.29 21.28 -1.80
C LYS A 92 -9.83 21.20 -1.39
N VAL A 93 -8.91 21.22 -2.35
CA VAL A 93 -7.47 21.31 -2.06
C VAL A 93 -7.14 22.64 -1.39
N GLU A 94 -7.70 23.75 -1.88
CA GLU A 94 -7.52 25.07 -1.28
C GLU A 94 -7.99 25.12 0.18
N SER A 95 -9.08 24.40 0.51
CA SER A 95 -9.58 24.32 1.88
C SER A 95 -8.58 23.75 2.90
N LEU A 96 -7.59 22.96 2.46
CA LEU A 96 -6.52 22.44 3.32
C LEU A 96 -5.58 23.52 3.85
N SER A 97 -5.63 24.74 3.29
CA SER A 97 -4.90 25.91 3.83
C SER A 97 -5.46 26.39 5.17
N ASN A 98 -6.67 25.98 5.56
CA ASN A 98 -7.25 26.33 6.84
C ASN A 98 -6.38 25.77 8.00
N PRO A 99 -6.09 26.57 9.05
CA PRO A 99 -5.30 26.13 10.19
C PRO A 99 -5.76 24.82 10.85
N PHE A 100 -7.06 24.50 10.78
CA PHE A 100 -7.63 23.24 11.26
C PHE A 100 -6.98 22.01 10.61
N PHE A 101 -6.61 22.10 9.33
CA PHE A 101 -6.00 21.01 8.56
C PHE A 101 -4.48 21.04 8.58
N LYS A 102 -3.83 21.85 9.43
CA LYS A 102 -2.37 21.95 9.49
C LYS A 102 -1.73 20.57 9.67
N GLY A 103 -0.89 20.18 8.71
CA GLY A 103 -0.20 18.88 8.70
C GLY A 103 -1.09 17.68 8.35
N LYS A 104 -2.33 17.91 7.90
CA LYS A 104 -3.26 16.87 7.44
C LYS A 104 -3.39 16.93 5.92
N ASP A 105 -3.69 15.79 5.34
CA ASP A 105 -4.06 15.63 3.94
C ASP A 105 -5.47 14.99 3.83
N CYS A 106 -5.96 14.83 2.61
CA CYS A 106 -7.26 14.19 2.34
C CYS A 106 -7.39 12.83 3.03
N PHE A 107 -6.30 12.07 3.03
CA PHE A 107 -6.25 10.71 3.56
C PHE A 107 -6.07 10.65 5.08
N SER A 108 -5.90 11.79 5.74
CA SER A 108 -5.83 11.86 7.20
C SER A 108 -7.19 11.58 7.83
N CYS A 109 -8.27 11.72 7.06
CA CYS A 109 -9.63 11.41 7.47
C CYS A 109 -10.35 10.46 6.50
N HIS A 110 -10.05 10.52 5.20
CA HIS A 110 -10.69 9.66 4.19
C HIS A 110 -9.85 8.41 3.89
N ALA A 111 -10.52 7.27 3.74
CA ALA A 111 -9.87 6.07 3.23
C ALA A 111 -9.48 6.26 1.75
N GLY A 112 -8.35 5.69 1.32
CA GLY A 112 -7.69 6.07 0.07
C GLY A 112 -8.41 5.66 -1.21
N HIS A 113 -8.75 4.37 -1.36
CA HIS A 113 -9.39 3.87 -2.58
C HIS A 113 -10.91 4.04 -2.55
N GLU A 114 -11.50 4.37 -1.40
CA GLU A 114 -12.90 4.77 -1.29
C GLU A 114 -13.07 6.27 -1.50
N LEU A 115 -12.13 7.07 -0.97
CA LEU A 115 -12.10 8.54 -0.95
C LEU A 115 -13.47 9.17 -0.65
N ASN A 116 -14.25 8.49 0.19
CA ASN A 116 -15.60 8.92 0.49
C ASN A 116 -15.53 10.10 1.48
N PRO A 117 -15.99 11.31 1.09
CA PRO A 117 -15.97 12.47 1.96
C PRO A 117 -16.84 12.27 3.22
N HIS A 118 -17.81 11.34 3.21
CA HIS A 118 -18.67 11.08 4.35
C HIS A 118 -18.95 9.57 4.56
N LYS A 119 -18.38 9.00 5.62
CA LYS A 119 -18.94 7.84 6.35
C LYS A 119 -19.33 8.23 7.79
N ILE A 120 -19.79 9.47 7.99
CA ILE A 120 -20.34 9.89 9.30
C ILE A 120 -21.86 9.85 9.20
N GLY A 121 -22.43 8.70 9.59
CA GLY A 121 -23.82 8.49 10.02
C GLY A 121 -24.97 9.00 9.13
N GLY A 122 -25.71 8.08 8.51
CA GLY A 122 -27.13 8.28 8.20
C GLY A 122 -27.66 7.63 6.93
N GLY A 123 -28.41 6.53 7.08
CA GLY A 123 -29.62 6.28 6.27
C GLY A 123 -29.46 5.41 5.02
N GLN A 124 -29.56 4.08 5.20
CA GLN A 124 -30.76 3.41 4.68
C GLN A 124 -31.88 3.62 5.69
#